data_AF-A0A972JXS8-F1
#
_entry.id   AF-A0A972JXS8-F1
#
_cell.length_a   1.000
_cell.length_b   1.000
_cell.length_c   1.000
_cell.angle_alpha   90.00
_cell.angle_beta   90.00
_cell.angle_gamma   90.00
#
_symmetry.space_group_name_H-M   'P 1'
#
loop_
_entity.id
_entity.type
_entity.pdbx_description
1 polymer ?
#
loop_
_entity_poly.entity_id
_entity_poly.type
_entity_poly.pdbx_seq_one_letter_code
_entity_poly.pdbx_strand_id
1 'polypeptide(L)' 'MKRQGYTQRKGRIYRFTVNGKDYAAFIWQVGVRFHGRIENHPNTPQQTASTAIAVRDALSNWINTHVD' A
#
# COMPACT_ATOMS: atom_id res chain seq x y z
N MET A 1 -0.35 16.34 29.24
CA MET A 1 -1.09 15.99 28.01
C MET A 1 -0.16 15.26 27.03
N LYS A 2 -0.28 13.93 26.89
CA LYS A 2 0.39 13.20 25.80
C LYS A 2 -0.35 13.57 24.51
N ARG A 3 0.23 14.47 23.69
CA ARG A 3 -0.22 14.65 22.31
C ARG A 3 -0.04 13.29 21.63
N GLN A 4 -1.13 12.56 21.39
CA GLN A 4 -1.14 11.47 20.42
C GLN A 4 -0.72 12.10 19.10
N GLY A 5 0.58 12.02 18.79
CA GLY A 5 1.11 12.52 17.54
C GLY A 5 0.48 11.70 16.43
N TYR A 6 -0.44 12.30 15.68
CA TYR A 6 -0.83 11.77 14.38
C TYR A 6 0.46 11.64 13.58
N THR A 7 0.96 10.41 13.45
CA THR A 7 2.15 10.14 12.66
C THR A 7 1.74 10.38 11.21
N GLN A 8 2.01 11.58 10.71
CA GLN A 8 1.85 11.88 9.30
C GLN A 8 2.85 11.02 8.53
N ARG A 9 2.36 9.92 7.97
CA ARG A 9 3.15 9.05 7.12
C ARG A 9 3.36 9.78 5.81
N LYS A 10 4.59 10.23 5.54
CA LYS A 10 4.96 10.77 4.24
C LYS A 10 5.07 9.60 3.26
N GLY A 11 4.06 9.46 2.41
CA GLY A 11 3.99 8.42 1.38
C GLY A 11 3.59 9.01 0.03
N ARG A 12 3.53 8.13 -0.98
CA ARG A 12 3.05 8.46 -2.32
C ARG A 12 1.91 7.52 -2.70
N ILE A 13 0.97 8.02 -3.48
CA ILE A 13 -0.10 7.23 -4.08
C ILE A 13 0.42 6.66 -5.41
N TYR A 14 0.30 5.35 -5.56
CA TYR A 14 0.60 4.61 -6.78
C TYR A 14 -0.71 4.10 -7.35
N ARG A 15 -1.04 4.52 -8.57
CA ARG A 15 -2.22 4.03 -9.29
C ARG A 15 -1.80 2.95 -10.29
N PHE A 16 -2.58 1.89 -10.36
CA PHE A 16 -2.34 0.78 -11.29
C PHE A 16 -3.64 0.02 -11.54
N THR A 17 -3.70 -0.70 -12.66
CA THR A 17 -4.87 -1.44 -13.10
C THR A 17 -4.62 -2.94 -12.93
N VAL A 18 -5.55 -3.67 -12.33
CA VAL A 18 -5.54 -5.14 -12.21
C VAL A 18 -6.88 -5.66 -12.68
N ASN A 19 -6.90 -6.62 -13.61
CA ASN A 19 -8.12 -7.22 -14.16
C ASN A 19 -9.16 -6.18 -14.65
N GLY A 20 -8.68 -5.10 -15.28
CA GLY A 20 -9.53 -4.02 -15.80
C GLY A 20 -10.12 -3.07 -14.75
N LYS A 21 -9.80 -3.26 -13.46
CA LYS A 21 -10.20 -2.37 -12.36
C LYS A 21 -9.00 -1.50 -11.94
N ASP A 22 -9.26 -0.23 -11.70
CA ASP A 22 -8.24 0.71 -11.23
C ASP A 22 -8.13 0.70 -9.71
N TYR A 23 -6.90 0.62 -9.22
CA TYR A 23 -6.57 0.60 -7.80
C TYR A 23 -5.59 1.73 -7.47
N ALA A 24 -5.67 2.21 -6.23
CA ALA A 24 -4.74 3.16 -5.66
C ALA A 24 -4.09 2.57 -4.41
N ALA A 25 -2.77 2.40 -4.43
CA ALA A 25 -1.99 2.04 -3.25
C ALA A 25 -1.36 3.27 -2.61
N PHE A 26 -1.53 3.45 -1.30
CA PHE A 26 -0.72 4.39 -0.53
C PHE A 26 0.52 3.67 0.00
N ILE A 27 1.70 4.11 -0.43
CA ILE A 27 2.98 3.50 -0.06
C ILE A 27 3.84 4.52 0.68
N TRP A 28 4.33 4.18 1.86
CA TRP A 28 5.17 5.03 2.71
C TRP A 28 6.40 4.27 3.20
N GLN A 29 7.43 5.02 3.59
CA GLN A 29 8.68 4.44 4.11
C GLN A 29 8.68 4.42 5.64
N VAL A 30 9.18 3.33 6.22
CA VAL A 30 9.45 3.16 7.65
C VAL A 30 10.86 2.60 7.80
N GLY A 31 11.80 3.44 8.25
CA GLY A 31 13.22 3.08 8.28
C GLY A 31 13.74 2.77 6.87
N VAL A 32 14.26 1.56 6.67
CA VAL A 32 14.79 1.07 5.38
C VAL A 32 13.77 0.28 4.55
N ARG A 33 12.54 0.12 5.06
CA ARG A 33 11.48 -0.66 4.40
C ARG A 33 10.37 0.24 3.91
N PHE A 34 9.68 -0.22 2.87
CA PHE A 34 8.47 0.39 2.34
C PHE A 34 7.28 -0.45 2.76
N HIS A 35 6.21 0.22 3.13
CA HIS A 35 4.93 -0.36 3.49
C HIS A 35 3.88 0.19 2.55
N GLY A 36 2.89 -0.61 2.19
CA GLY A 36 1.78 -0.15 1.36
C GLY A 36 0.47 -0.83 1.67
N ARG A 37 -0.60 -0.10 1.40
CA ARG A 37 -1.98 -0.54 1.53
C ARG A 37 -2.78 -0.08 0.31
N ILE A 38 -3.85 -0.79 -0.01
CA ILE A 38 -4.80 -0.33 -1.02
C ILE A 38 -5.82 0.59 -0.36
N GLU A 39 -5.99 1.77 -0.95
CA GLU A 39 -7.02 2.71 -0.53
C GLU A 39 -8.40 2.16 -0.91
N ASN A 40 -9.38 2.34 -0.03
CA ASN A 40 -10.75 1.81 -0.17
C ASN A 40 -10.92 0.28 -0.15
N HIS A 41 -9.84 -0.50 0.07
CA HIS A 41 -9.90 -1.95 0.25
C HIS A 41 -9.31 -2.35 1.61
N PRO A 42 -10.06 -2.19 2.72
CA PRO A 42 -9.56 -2.46 4.07
C PRO A 42 -9.21 -3.94 4.32
N ASN A 43 -9.77 -4.85 3.51
CA ASN A 43 -9.51 -6.29 3.59
C ASN A 43 -8.17 -6.68 2.93
N THR A 44 -7.56 -5.79 2.14
CA THR A 44 -6.25 -6.05 1.56
C THR A 44 -5.18 -5.94 2.63
N PRO A 45 -4.39 -7.00 2.89
CA PRO A 45 -3.34 -6.95 3.89
C PRO A 45 -2.28 -5.91 3.49
N GLN A 46 -1.72 -5.25 4.51
CA GLN A 46 -0.58 -4.36 4.32
C GLN A 46 0.62 -5.16 3.80
N GLN A 47 1.20 -4.73 2.69
CA GLN A 47 2.41 -5.34 2.13
C GLN A 47 3.64 -4.55 2.53
N THR A 48 4.79 -5.24 2.66
CA THR A 48 6.06 -4.63 3.05
C THR A 48 7.18 -5.17 2.16
N ALA A 49 8.05 -4.29 1.66
CA ALA A 49 9.19 -4.68 0.83
C ALA A 49 10.35 -3.67 0.94
N SER A 50 11.48 -3.99 0.32
CA SER A 50 12.68 -3.12 0.32
C SER A 50 12.56 -1.92 -0.62
N THR A 51 11.59 -1.92 -1.54
CA THR A 51 11.33 -0.81 -2.47
C THR A 51 9.84 -0.55 -2.61
N ALA A 52 9.45 0.68 -2.98
CA ALA A 52 8.05 1.02 -3.22
C ALA A 52 7.44 0.22 -4.39
N ILE A 53 8.24 -0.10 -5.42
CA ILE A 53 7.79 -0.89 -6.57
C ILE A 53 7.46 -2.32 -6.14
N ALA A 54 8.32 -2.94 -5.33
CA ALA A 54 8.07 -4.30 -4.83
C ALA A 54 6.80 -4.37 -3.96
N VAL A 55 6.51 -3.31 -3.18
CA VAL A 55 5.24 -3.21 -2.45
C VAL A 55 4.04 -3.13 -3.41
N ARG A 56 4.12 -2.30 -4.46
CA ARG A 56 3.07 -2.21 -5.49
C ARG A 56 2.83 -3.56 -6.16
N ASP A 57 3.88 -4.25 -6.56
CA ASP A 57 3.77 -5.52 -7.26
C ASP A 57 3.19 -6.61 -6.35
N ALA A 58 3.59 -6.66 -5.08
CA ALA A 58 3.01 -7.56 -4.09
C ALA A 58 1.50 -7.30 -3.87
N LEU A 59 1.09 -6.03 -3.79
CA LEU A 59 -0.32 -5.66 -3.67
C LEU A 59 -1.11 -6.05 -4.93
N SER A 60 -0.54 -5.80 -6.11
CA SER A 60 -1.16 -6.15 -7.40
C SER A 60 -1.37 -7.66 -7.52
N ASN A 61 -0.36 -8.45 -7.14
CA ASN A 61 -0.45 -9.91 -7.14
C ASN A 61 -1.48 -10.43 -6.13
N TRP A 62 -1.57 -9.82 -4.95
CA TRP A 62 -2.58 -10.19 -3.96
C TRP A 62 -4.00 -9.92 -4.47
N ILE A 63 -4.25 -8.74 -5.06
CA ILE A 63 -5.54 -8.40 -5.69
C ILE A 63 -5.89 -9.44 -6.76
N ASN A 64 -4.93 -9.74 -7.64
CA ASN A 64 -5.13 -10.70 -8.74
C ASN A 64 -5.48 -12.12 -8.26
N THR A 65 -5.10 -12.48 -7.04
CA THR A 65 -5.32 -13.84 -6.49
C THR A 65 -6.50 -13.94 -5.53
N HIS A 66 -7.02 -12.83 -5.00
CA HIS A 66 -8.01 -12.85 -3.89
C HIS A 66 -9.21 -11.91 -4.07
N VAL A 67 -9.23 -11.03 -5.06
CA VAL A 67 -10.27 -10.00 -5.22
C VAL A 67 -11.06 -10.20 -6.53
N ASP A 68 -11.05 -11.42 -7.07
CA ASP A 68 -11.95 -11.83 -8.15
C ASP A 68 -13.41 -11.88 -7.65
#